data_AF-A0A497DFU9-F1
#
_entry.id   AF-A0A497DFU9-F1
#
_cell.length_a   1.000
_cell.length_b   1.000
_cell.length_c   1.000
_cell.angle_alpha   90.00
_cell.angle_beta   90.00
_cell.angle_gamma   90.00
#
_symmetry.space_group_name_H-M   'P 1'
#
loop_
_entity.id
_entity.type
_entity.pdbx_description
1 polymer ?
#
loop_
_entity_poly.entity_id
_entity_poly.type
_entity_poly.pdbx_seq_one_letter_code
_entity_poly.pdbx_strand_id
1 'polypeptide(L)'
;MGNITTDKYGNAHQHKVTLTNLEPGTKYYYRVTYNTDVKTGDFYAGVSNNQPSFSFYAYGDTRTYPGNHNLVAGQIMTYVNNNPQSQTFVSSALMSIH
;
A
#
# COMPACT_ATOMS: atom_id res chain seq x y z
N MET A 1 13.70 0.01 -13.75
CA MET A 1 13.38 -1.08 -12.80
C MET A 1 13.44 -2.41 -13.53
N GLY A 2 14.00 -3.44 -12.91
CA GLY A 2 14.16 -4.78 -13.47
C GLY A 2 13.16 -5.80 -12.93
N ASN A 3 13.34 -7.08 -13.25
CA ASN A 3 12.60 -8.19 -12.68
C ASN A 3 13.32 -8.73 -11.44
N ILE A 4 12.58 -8.98 -10.35
CA ILE A 4 13.11 -9.58 -9.13
C ILE A 4 12.31 -10.85 -8.85
N THR A 5 13.01 -11.98 -8.79
CA THR A 5 12.46 -13.24 -8.25
C THR A 5 12.71 -13.26 -6.74
N THR A 6 11.74 -13.71 -5.97
CA THR A 6 11.86 -13.78 -4.50
C THR A 6 11.61 -15.19 -4.01
N ASP A 7 12.34 -15.56 -2.96
CA ASP A 7 12.05 -16.78 -2.22
C ASP A 7 10.87 -16.57 -1.28
N LYS A 8 10.11 -17.66 -1.09
CA LYS A 8 9.06 -17.70 -0.09
C LYS A 8 9.66 -17.55 1.30
N TYR A 9 9.05 -16.71 2.14
CA TYR A 9 9.28 -16.71 3.57
C TYR A 9 8.01 -17.12 4.33
N GLY A 10 8.21 -17.69 5.52
CA GLY A 10 7.13 -18.20 6.36
C GLY A 10 6.37 -19.39 5.74
N ASN A 11 5.32 -19.84 6.43
CA ASN A 11 4.56 -21.02 5.99
C ASN A 11 3.45 -20.66 4.98
N ALA A 12 3.07 -19.39 4.87
CA ALA A 12 1.89 -18.92 4.15
C ALA A 12 2.15 -18.39 2.72
N HIS A 13 3.20 -18.86 2.04
CA HIS A 13 3.58 -18.41 0.68
C HIS A 13 3.76 -16.89 0.56
N GLN A 14 4.48 -16.31 1.52
CA GLN A 14 4.71 -14.86 1.55
C GLN A 14 5.99 -14.52 0.79
N HIS A 15 5.97 -13.39 0.08
CA HIS A 15 7.09 -12.87 -0.70
C HIS A 15 7.33 -11.41 -0.33
N LYS A 16 8.59 -10.96 -0.24
CA LYS A 16 8.94 -9.60 0.17
C LYS A 16 10.03 -9.05 -0.73
N VAL A 17 9.81 -7.83 -1.21
CA VAL A 17 10.77 -7.06 -2.02
C VAL A 17 10.94 -5.69 -1.37
N THR A 18 12.18 -5.25 -1.23
CA THR A 18 12.50 -3.86 -0.87
C THR A 18 12.94 -3.13 -2.12
N LEU A 19 12.21 -2.08 -2.48
CA LEU A 19 12.57 -1.18 -3.59
C LEU A 19 13.32 0.03 -2.99
N THR A 20 14.51 0.32 -3.51
CA THR A 20 15.36 1.43 -3.06
C THR A 20 15.58 2.44 -4.18
N ASN A 21 16.13 3.61 -3.84
CA ASN A 21 16.47 4.68 -4.78
C ASN A 21 15.27 5.15 -5.63
N LEU A 22 14.10 5.24 -5.00
CA LEU A 22 12.90 5.81 -5.63
C LEU A 22 12.98 7.33 -5.58
N GLU A 23 12.56 7.97 -6.66
CA GLU A 23 12.41 9.42 -6.70
C GLU A 23 11.19 9.84 -5.87
N PRO A 24 11.31 10.80 -4.93
CA PRO A 24 10.20 11.22 -4.08
C PRO A 24 9.02 11.77 -4.89
N GLY A 25 7.79 11.41 -4.52
CA GLY A 25 6.57 11.84 -5.20
C GLY A 25 6.36 11.23 -6.60
N THR A 26 7.23 10.34 -7.06
CA THR A 26 7.12 9.69 -8.37
C THR A 26 6.19 8.48 -8.30
N LYS A 27 5.30 8.37 -9.29
CA LYS A 27 4.44 7.20 -9.46
C LYS A 27 5.22 6.04 -10.08
N TYR A 28 5.19 4.88 -9.42
CA TYR A 28 5.77 3.65 -9.92
C TYR A 28 4.68 2.61 -10.18
N TYR A 29 4.82 1.91 -11.30
CA TYR A 29 3.97 0.78 -11.66
C TYR A 29 4.74 -0.51 -11.41
N TYR A 30 4.06 -1.53 -10.94
CA TYR A 30 4.63 -2.86 -10.74
C TYR A 30 3.68 -3.94 -11.26
N ARG A 31 4.25 -5.11 -11.55
CA ARG A 31 3.49 -6.34 -11.77
C ARG A 31 4.07 -7.45 -10.92
N VAL A 32 3.19 -8.30 -10.42
CA VAL A 32 3.51 -9.56 -9.75
C VAL A 32 3.09 -10.68 -10.67
N THR A 33 4.00 -11.63 -10.92
CA THR A 33 3.74 -12.81 -11.74
C THR A 33 3.93 -14.04 -10.88
N TYR A 34 2.94 -14.94 -10.90
CA TYR A 34 2.99 -16.23 -10.24
C TYR A 34 2.41 -17.29 -11.18
N ASN A 35 3.24 -18.22 -11.65
CA ASN A 35 2.89 -19.15 -12.73
C ASN A 35 2.36 -18.38 -13.97
N THR A 36 1.09 -18.61 -14.33
CA THR A 36 0.41 -17.93 -15.43
C THR A 36 -0.34 -16.67 -15.01
N ASP A 37 -0.50 -16.44 -13.69
CA ASP A 37 -1.25 -15.31 -13.17
C ASP A 37 -0.38 -14.05 -13.13
N VAL A 38 -0.96 -12.94 -13.59
CA VAL A 38 -0.35 -11.61 -13.56
C VAL A 38 -1.30 -10.65 -12.84
N LYS A 39 -0.77 -9.95 -11.84
CA LYS A 39 -1.46 -8.84 -11.16
C LYS A 39 -0.62 -7.58 -11.31
N THR A 40 -1.26 -6.46 -11.57
CA THR A 40 -0.60 -5.15 -11.67
C THR A 40 -1.05 -4.26 -10.52
N GLY A 41 -0.19 -3.31 -10.16
CA GLY A 41 -0.52 -2.26 -9.21
C GLY A 41 0.39 -1.07 -9.42
N ASP A 42 0.11 -0.01 -8.68
CA ASP A 42 0.91 1.18 -8.66
C ASP A 42 0.95 1.76 -7.25
N PHE A 43 1.96 2.58 -7.01
CA PHE A 43 2.09 3.36 -5.79
C PHE A 43 2.88 4.64 -6.10
N TYR A 44 2.75 5.64 -5.23
CA TYR A 44 3.62 6.81 -5.23
C TYR A 44 4.71 6.61 -4.19
N ALA A 45 5.96 6.90 -4.56
CA ALA A 45 7.03 7.00 -3.58
C ALA A 45 6.72 8.15 -2.60
N GLY A 46 7.26 8.06 -1.38
CA GLY A 46 7.05 9.07 -0.34
C GLY A 46 7.40 10.48 -0.80
N VAL A 47 6.84 11.49 -0.14
CA VAL A 47 7.14 12.90 -0.43
C VAL A 47 8.61 13.22 -0.15
N SER A 48 9.13 14.30 -0.76
CA SER A 48 10.50 14.73 -0.48
C SER A 48 10.67 15.13 0.99
N ASN A 49 11.88 15.01 1.53
CA ASN A 49 12.18 15.38 2.92
C ASN A 49 11.95 16.88 3.22
N ASN A 50 11.76 17.71 2.19
CA ASN A 50 11.54 19.14 2.29
C ASN A 50 10.08 19.53 2.04
N GLN A 51 9.15 18.56 1.93
CA GLN A 51 7.73 18.87 1.82
C GLN A 51 7.22 19.43 3.16
N PRO A 52 6.68 20.66 3.22
CA PRO A 52 6.17 21.26 4.46
C PRO A 52 4.97 20.53 5.10
N SER A 53 4.32 19.63 4.38
CA SER A 53 3.09 18.95 4.80
C SER A 53 2.92 17.59 4.12
N PHE A 54 2.39 16.62 4.85
CA PHE A 54 1.92 15.35 4.27
C PHE A 54 0.63 14.94 4.95
N SER A 55 -0.18 14.12 4.27
CA SER A 55 -1.40 13.56 4.83
C SER A 55 -1.19 12.11 5.24
N PHE A 56 -1.72 11.72 6.40
CA PHE A 56 -1.69 10.35 6.92
C PHE A 56 -3.09 9.88 7.28
N TYR A 57 -3.53 8.75 6.73
CA TYR A 57 -4.84 8.16 7.06
C TYR A 57 -4.62 6.87 7.85
N ALA A 58 -5.07 6.89 9.11
CA ALA A 58 -5.11 5.71 9.96
C ALA A 58 -6.54 5.17 10.03
N TYR A 59 -6.72 3.89 9.75
CA TYR A 59 -8.01 3.23 9.90
C TYR A 59 -7.84 1.82 10.45
N GLY A 60 -8.44 1.51 11.59
CA GLY A 60 -8.44 0.17 12.20
C GLY A 60 -9.83 -0.44 12.20
N ASP A 61 -9.91 -1.76 12.03
CA ASP A 61 -11.14 -2.55 12.19
C ASP A 61 -10.94 -3.61 13.29
N THR A 62 -12.00 -3.92 14.04
CA THR A 62 -12.00 -4.92 15.13
C THR A 62 -12.40 -6.33 14.66
N ARG A 63 -12.42 -6.59 13.35
CA ARG A 63 -12.69 -7.88 12.68
C ARG A 63 -14.15 -8.32 12.61
N THR A 64 -15.09 -7.54 13.11
CA THR A 64 -16.49 -7.96 13.15
C THR A 64 -17.20 -7.78 11.79
N TYR A 65 -16.69 -6.91 10.91
CA TYR A 65 -17.40 -6.55 9.66
C TYR A 65 -16.44 -6.30 8.47
N PRO A 66 -15.90 -7.35 7.82
CA PRO A 66 -14.99 -7.20 6.67
C PRO A 66 -15.63 -6.47 5.48
N GLY A 67 -16.95 -6.55 5.32
CA GLY A 67 -17.68 -5.76 4.31
C GLY A 67 -17.58 -4.25 4.56
N ASN A 68 -17.73 -3.81 5.82
CA ASN A 68 -17.61 -2.41 6.20
C ASN A 68 -16.16 -1.92 6.10
N HIS A 69 -15.20 -2.77 6.44
CA HIS A 69 -13.77 -2.50 6.22
C HIS A 69 -13.49 -2.16 4.75
N ASN A 70 -13.97 -2.98 3.81
CA ASN A 70 -13.78 -2.74 2.38
C ASN A 70 -14.44 -1.44 1.92
N LEU A 71 -15.62 -1.08 2.46
CA LEU A 71 -16.29 0.17 2.14
C LEU A 71 -15.48 1.38 2.62
N VAL A 72 -15.00 1.37 3.86
CA VAL A 72 -14.20 2.49 4.42
C VAL A 72 -12.86 2.61 3.69
N ALA A 73 -12.16 1.49 3.47
CA ALA A 73 -10.92 1.48 2.71
C ALA A 73 -11.14 2.00 1.28
N GLY A 74 -12.23 1.59 0.63
CA GLY A 74 -12.63 2.10 -0.68
C GLY A 74 -12.85 3.61 -0.69
N GLN A 75 -13.55 4.16 0.30
CA GLN A 75 -13.78 5.60 0.44
C GLN A 75 -12.49 6.38 0.67
N ILE A 76 -11.58 5.87 1.51
CA ILE A 76 -10.24 6.47 1.70
C ILE A 76 -9.50 6.53 0.36
N MET A 77 -9.51 5.43 -0.41
CA MET A 77 -8.86 5.39 -1.73
C MET A 77 -9.52 6.37 -2.72
N THR A 78 -10.85 6.49 -2.75
CA THR A 78 -11.54 7.47 -3.57
C THR A 78 -11.12 8.90 -3.21
N TYR A 79 -11.06 9.23 -1.93
CA TYR A 79 -10.62 10.55 -1.48
C TYR A 79 -9.18 10.83 -1.91
N VAL A 80 -8.25 9.90 -1.70
CA VAL A 80 -6.83 10.04 -2.07
C VAL A 80 -6.68 10.23 -3.58
N ASN A 81 -7.43 9.49 -4.39
CA ASN A 81 -7.41 9.65 -5.85
C ASN A 81 -7.89 11.04 -6.30
N ASN A 82 -8.88 11.60 -5.60
CA ASN A 82 -9.42 12.94 -5.89
C ASN A 82 -8.57 14.08 -5.30
N ASN A 83 -7.71 13.78 -4.31
CA ASN A 83 -6.86 14.74 -3.63
C ASN A 83 -5.41 14.24 -3.66
N PRO A 84 -4.73 14.30 -4.83
CA PRO A 84 -3.38 13.74 -4.96
C PRO A 84 -2.35 14.40 -4.05
N GLN A 85 -2.60 15.63 -3.57
CA GLN A 85 -1.78 16.29 -2.53
C GLN A 85 -1.91 15.64 -1.15
N SER A 86 -3.00 14.93 -0.89
CA SER A 86 -3.23 14.10 0.30
C SER A 86 -2.76 12.66 0.12
N GLN A 87 -1.93 12.37 -0.90
CA GLN A 87 -1.37 11.04 -1.10
C GLN A 87 -0.63 10.56 0.15
N THR A 88 -0.99 9.35 0.56
CA THR A 88 -0.81 8.90 1.93
C THR A 88 -0.43 7.42 2.00
N PHE A 89 -0.02 6.99 3.19
CA PHE A 89 0.01 5.61 3.60
C PHE A 89 -1.28 5.29 4.37
N VAL A 90 -1.98 4.23 3.97
CA VAL A 90 -3.10 3.70 4.76
C VAL A 90 -2.57 2.62 5.67
N SER A 91 -2.52 2.89 6.97
CA SER A 91 -2.20 1.90 7.99
C SER A 91 -3.49 1.30 8.54
N SER A 92 -3.65 -0.01 8.39
CA SER A 92 -4.63 -0.75 9.18
C SER A 92 -3.94 -1.55 10.28
N ALA A 93 -4.38 -1.32 11.52
CA ALA A 93 -3.87 -1.97 12.69
C ALA A 93 -4.99 -2.68 13.44
N LEU A 94 -4.66 -3.87 13.93
CA LEU A 94 -5.46 -4.60 14.90
C LEU A 94 -5.24 -3.99 16.29
N MET A 95 -6.30 -3.46 16.92
CA MET A 95 -6.28 -3.25 18.37
C MET A 95 -7.04 -4.40 19.05
N SER A 96 -6.29 -5.35 19.63
CA SER A 96 -6.85 -6.32 20.56
C SER A 96 -6.85 -5.71 21.95
N ILE A 97 -7.96 -5.08 22.33
CA ILE A 97 -8.21 -4.70 23.73
C ILE A 97 -8.43 -6.00 24.52
N HIS A 98 -7.47 -6.32 25.39
CA HIS A 98 -7.59 -7.34 26.42
C HIS A 98 -8.21 -6.71 27.67
#